data_AF-A0A6V7KN93-F1
#
_entry.id   AF-A0A6V7KN93-F1
#
_cell.length_a   1.000
_cell.length_b   1.000
_cell.length_c   1.000
_cell.angle_alpha   90.00
_cell.angle_beta   90.00
_cell.angle_gamma   90.00
#
_symmetry.space_group_name_H-M   'P 1'
#
loop_
_entity.id
_entity.type
_entity.pdbx_description
1 polymer ?
#
loop_
_entity_poly.entity_id
_entity_poly.type
_entity_poly.pdbx_seq_one_letter_code
_entity_poly.pdbx_strand_id
1 'polypeptide(L)' 'NKCDLEGLREVEKSEAEALCTYMPEVLHVIETSAKDNINVDTIFFTIAAELK' A
#
# COMPACT_ATOMS: atom_id res chain seq x y z
N ASN A 1 3.61 -3.65 -1.78
CA ASN A 1 4.23 -4.09 -3.05
C ASN A 1 4.18 -5.61 -3.13
N LYS A 2 4.23 -6.20 -4.34
CA LYS A 2 4.09 -7.63 -4.63
C LYS A 2 2.73 -8.26 -4.29
N CYS A 3 1.64 -7.49 -4.37
CA CYS A 3 0.30 -8.04 -4.12
C CYS A 3 -0.16 -9.06 -5.17
N ASP A 4 0.61 -9.26 -6.25
CA ASP A 4 0.41 -10.34 -7.22
C ASP A 4 0.78 -11.73 -6.68
N LEU A 5 1.53 -11.81 -5.56
CA LEU A 5 1.99 -13.06 -4.96
C LEU A 5 1.04 -13.56 -3.85
N GLU A 6 -0.26 -13.62 -4.13
CA GLU A 6 -1.29 -13.96 -3.13
C GLU A 6 -1.07 -15.33 -2.47
N GLY A 7 -0.57 -16.32 -3.22
CA GLY A 7 -0.24 -17.65 -2.68
C GLY A 7 0.96 -17.69 -1.73
N LEU A 8 1.70 -16.58 -1.61
CA LEU A 8 2.82 -16.39 -0.69
C LEU A 8 2.54 -15.22 0.27
N ARG A 9 1.28 -14.81 0.44
CA ARG A 9 0.90 -13.73 1.35
C ARG A 9 1.15 -14.16 2.80
N GLU A 10 1.96 -13.36 3.48
CA GLU A 10 2.20 -13.49 4.93
C GLU A 10 1.59 -12.34 5.74
N VAL A 11 1.18 -11.27 5.07
CA VAL A 11 0.58 -10.08 5.68
C VAL A 11 -0.77 -9.81 5.03
N GLU A 12 -1.83 -9.86 5.83
CA GLU A 12 -3.17 -9.55 5.39
C GLU A 12 -3.36 -8.05 5.16
N LYS A 13 -4.21 -7.70 4.19
CA LYS A 13 -4.49 -6.28 3.89
C LYS A 13 -5.04 -5.55 5.12
N SER A 14 -5.91 -6.20 5.88
CA SER A 14 -6.49 -5.65 7.11
C SER A 14 -5.47 -5.42 8.22
N GLU A 15 -4.43 -6.25 8.31
CA GLU A 15 -3.32 -6.06 9.26
C GLU A 15 -2.53 -4.81 8.90
N ALA A 16 -2.20 -4.64 7.62
CA ALA A 16 -1.52 -3.43 7.15
C ALA A 16 -2.38 -2.18 7.37
N GLU A 17 -3.66 -2.21 7.02
CA GLU A 17 -4.61 -1.10 7.25
C GLU A 17 -4.74 -0.73 8.74
N ALA A 18 -4.66 -1.71 9.63
CA ALA A 18 -4.69 -1.45 11.08
C ALA A 18 -3.49 -0.63 11.55
N LEU A 19 -2.34 -0.65 10.85
CA LEU A 19 -1.18 0.19 11.20
C LEU A 19 -1.52 1.68 11.19
N CYS A 20 -2.41 2.15 10.31
CA CYS A 20 -2.87 3.55 10.32
C CYS A 20 -3.58 3.94 11.62
N THR A 21 -4.14 2.97 12.34
CA THR A 21 -4.80 3.20 13.64
C THR A 21 -3.79 3.30 14.78
N TYR A 22 -2.69 2.54 14.70
CA TYR A 22 -1.70 2.45 15.78
C TYR A 22 -0.49 3.39 15.60
N MET A 23 -0.20 3.78 14.35
CA MET A 23 0.92 4.64 13.98
C MET A 23 0.39 5.87 13.24
N PRO A 24 0.16 7.00 13.94
CA PRO A 24 -0.39 8.22 13.35
C PRO A 24 0.44 8.77 12.17
N GLU A 25 1.73 8.43 12.09
CA GLU A 25 2.62 8.81 10.99
C GLU A 25 2.34 8.04 9.69
N VAL A 26 1.63 6.91 9.76
CA VAL A 26 1.23 6.10 8.60
C VAL A 26 -0.12 6.61 8.09
N LEU A 27 -0.08 7.50 7.10
CA LEU A 27 -1.27 8.16 6.57
C LEU A 27 -2.12 7.25 5.66
N HIS A 28 -1.47 6.44 4.83
CA HIS A 28 -2.13 5.60 3.83
C HIS A 28 -1.43 4.26 3.67
N VAL A 29 -2.21 3.22 3.38
CA VAL A 29 -1.71 1.90 2.99
C VAL A 29 -2.21 1.59 1.58
N ILE A 30 -1.27 1.37 0.66
CA ILE A 30 -1.56 1.04 -0.73
C ILE A 30 -0.79 -0.22 -1.10
N GLU A 31 -1.52 -1.28 -1.43
CA GLU A 31 -0.94 -2.47 -2.02
C GLU A 31 -0.65 -2.22 -3.51
N THR A 32 0.52 -2.66 -3.95
CA THR A 32 1.01 -2.42 -5.31
C THR A 32 1.59 -3.71 -5.88
N SER A 33 1.61 -3.82 -7.21
CA SER A 33 2.42 -4.80 -7.93
C SER A 33 3.09 -4.12 -9.12
N ALA A 34 4.43 -4.06 -9.10
CA ALA A 34 5.19 -3.60 -10.26
C ALA A 34 5.09 -4.58 -11.44
N LYS A 35 4.97 -5.88 -11.17
CA LYS A 35 4.89 -6.94 -12.18
C LYS A 35 3.59 -6.85 -12.97
N ASP A 36 2.47 -6.69 -12.25
CA ASP A 36 1.13 -6.69 -12.85
C ASP A 36 0.59 -5.26 -13.07
N ASN A 37 1.45 -4.25 -12.88
CA ASN A 37 1.12 -2.82 -13.00
C ASN A 37 -0.09 -2.38 -12.14
N ILE A 38 -0.17 -2.89 -10.91
CA ILE A 38 -1.23 -2.57 -9.96
C ILE A 38 -0.78 -1.40 -9.08
N ASN A 39 -1.52 -0.30 -9.12
CA ASN A 39 -1.35 0.90 -8.28
C ASN A 39 0.04 1.58 -8.38
N VAL A 40 0.81 1.31 -9.43
CA VAL A 40 2.16 1.88 -9.61
C VAL A 40 2.10 3.40 -9.78
N ASP A 41 1.25 3.91 -10.67
CA ASP A 41 1.11 5.36 -10.84
C ASP A 41 0.36 5.99 -9.67
N THR A 42 -0.66 5.29 -9.15
CA THR A 42 -1.48 5.73 -8.02
C THR A 42 -0.62 6.10 -6.81
N ILE A 43 0.38 5.28 -6.45
CA ILE A 43 1.20 5.58 -5.26
C ILE A 43 1.98 6.89 -5.41
N PHE A 44 2.49 7.20 -6.62
CA PHE A 44 3.18 8.47 -6.86
C PHE A 44 2.24 9.67 -6.79
N PHE A 45 1.03 9.55 -7.36
CA PHE A 45 0.03 10.61 -7.27
C PHE A 45 -0.46 10.84 -5.85
N THR A 46 -0.66 9.78 -5.06
CA THR A 46 -1.03 9.89 -3.64
C THR A 46 0.07 10.63 -2.87
N ILE A 47 1.34 10.24 -3.01
CA ILE A 47 2.43 10.93 -2.33
C ILE A 47 2.51 12.40 -2.73
N ALA A 48 2.37 12.70 -4.03
CA ALA A 48 2.39 14.09 -4.51
C ALA A 48 1.22 14.93 -3.96
N ALA A 49 0.06 14.32 -3.72
CA ALA A 49 -1.09 15.00 -3.14
C ALA A 49 -0.89 15.37 -1.67
N GLU A 50 -0.20 14.53 -0.90
CA GLU A 50 0.07 14.74 0.54
C GLU A 50 1.20 15.75 0.83
N LEU A 51 2.01 16.13 -0.18
CA LEU A 51 3.11 17.09 -0.05
C LEU A 51 2.68 18.57 -0.18
N LYS A 52 1.37 18.85 -0.22
CA LYS A 52 0.81 20.21 -0.33
C LYS A 52 0.56 20.83 1.04
#